data_AF-A0A060HFK5-F1
#
_entry.id   AF-A0A060HFK5-F1
#
_cell.length_a   1.000
_cell.length_b   1.000
_cell.length_c   1.000
_cell.angle_alpha   90.00
_cell.angle_beta   90.00
_cell.angle_gamma   90.00
#
_symmetry.space_group_name_H-M   'P 1'
#
loop_
_entity.id
_entity.type
_entity.pdbx_description
1 polymer ?
#
loop_
_entity_poly.entity_id
_entity_poly.type
_entity_poly.pdbx_seq_one_letter_code
_entity_poly.pdbx_strand_id
1 'polypeptide(L)'
;MKTISMALAIFASAILLGSAIALGSVSRAYAHTFAGNENVEFLTMVQEIKVETLLAGNSTSDKEVANHHIEHAAEALTNSTIEEIAEKNQRIANDLPLSIEQLKTAIDSGASPDEVRQDVQAVSDLLDEAVQVRIERSQATNSTVQATVVANLVDEALEHYGEAVGFEGNMTDMSSMSTPDTDMRANATVASVPDYQSAQAFAEKAQELYQQIKPEALSGTDNAVKELDDAFPAFASAIKGKASPMEIMEIAHMKIHPSLMTAYGLQAAS
;
A
#
# COMPACT_ATOMS: atom_id res chain seq x y z
N MET A 1 -35.92 57.91 5.27
CA MET A 1 -34.84 58.91 5.11
C MET A 1 -33.70 58.55 6.07
N LYS A 2 -32.46 58.60 5.54
CA LYS A 2 -31.15 58.54 6.22
C LYS A 2 -30.73 57.15 6.72
N THR A 3 -30.01 56.36 5.91
CA THR A 3 -28.53 56.32 5.74
C THR A 3 -27.78 56.08 7.05
N ILE A 4 -27.20 54.89 7.21
CA ILE A 4 -26.10 54.65 8.15
C ILE A 4 -24.91 54.12 7.35
N SER A 5 -23.78 54.77 7.60
CA SER A 5 -22.54 54.76 6.85
C SER A 5 -21.70 53.49 7.02
N MET A 6 -20.94 53.23 5.97
CA MET A 6 -19.76 52.38 5.91
C MET A 6 -18.62 52.99 6.77
N ALA A 7 -17.93 52.18 7.55
CA ALA A 7 -16.62 52.53 8.12
C ALA A 7 -15.71 51.30 8.11
N LEU A 8 -14.64 51.43 7.33
CA LEU A 8 -13.49 50.54 7.20
C LEU A 8 -12.58 50.74 8.42
N ALA A 9 -12.09 49.66 9.03
CA ALA A 9 -10.95 49.72 9.96
C ALA A 9 -10.02 48.52 9.71
N ILE A 10 -8.84 48.83 9.19
CA ILE A 10 -7.66 47.95 9.13
C ILE A 10 -6.96 48.06 10.48
N PHE A 11 -6.57 46.95 11.10
CA PHE A 11 -5.51 46.93 12.11
C PHE A 11 -4.71 45.63 12.10
N ALA A 12 -3.45 45.80 12.43
CA ALA A 12 -2.30 44.96 12.12
C ALA A 12 -2.05 43.80 13.10
N SER A 13 -1.15 42.90 12.66
CA SER A 13 -0.49 41.82 13.39
C SER A 13 -0.17 42.12 14.87
N ALA A 14 -0.40 41.12 15.72
CA ALA A 14 0.24 40.98 17.01
C ALA A 14 0.85 39.58 17.14
N ILE A 15 2.19 39.53 17.12
CA ILE A 15 3.02 38.43 17.59
C ILE A 15 2.78 38.30 19.10
N LEU A 16 2.40 37.12 19.56
CA LEU A 16 2.45 36.76 20.98
C LEU A 16 3.37 35.56 21.18
N LEU A 17 4.47 35.83 21.87
CA LEU A 17 5.33 34.83 22.48
C LEU A 17 4.53 33.97 23.47
N GLY A 18 4.72 32.65 23.40
CA GLY A 18 4.19 31.69 24.37
C GLY A 18 5.24 30.63 24.71
N SER A 19 5.84 30.79 25.88
CA SER A 19 6.20 29.75 26.87
C SER A 19 6.90 28.45 26.40
N ALA A 20 8.18 28.32 26.76
CA ALA A 20 8.87 27.03 26.77
C ALA A 20 8.30 26.11 27.85
N ILE A 21 7.61 25.05 27.45
CA ILE A 21 7.33 23.89 28.30
C ILE A 21 8.43 22.86 28.01
N ALA A 22 9.26 22.58 29.01
CA ALA A 22 10.18 21.46 28.99
C ALA A 22 9.37 20.16 29.14
N LEU A 23 8.94 19.59 28.02
CA LEU A 23 8.44 18.21 27.97
C LEU A 23 9.65 17.27 27.84
N GLY A 24 9.76 16.35 28.80
CA GLY A 24 10.73 15.26 28.74
C GLY A 24 10.58 14.43 27.48
N SER A 25 11.67 13.76 27.09
CA SER A 25 11.80 12.97 25.88
C SER A 25 10.73 11.89 25.79
N VAL A 26 9.63 12.16 25.10
CA VAL A 26 8.75 11.11 24.59
C VAL A 26 9.48 10.54 23.38
N SER A 27 9.96 9.30 23.50
CA SER A 27 10.39 8.53 22.34
C SER A 27 9.15 8.37 21.46
N ARG A 28 9.06 9.21 20.42
CA ARG A 28 8.12 9.02 19.33
C ARG A 28 8.62 7.77 18.60
N ALA A 29 7.93 6.65 18.78
CA ALA A 29 8.09 5.53 17.88
C ALA A 29 7.60 6.00 16.52
N TYR A 30 8.51 6.06 15.55
CA TYR A 30 8.18 6.39 14.18
C TYR A 30 7.33 5.25 13.61
N ALA A 31 6.27 5.58 12.87
CA ALA A 31 5.75 4.66 11.86
C ALA A 31 6.95 4.16 11.03
N HIS A 32 7.02 2.85 10.75
CA HIS A 32 8.10 2.30 9.95
C HIS A 32 7.85 2.60 8.48
N THR A 33 7.85 3.88 8.09
CA THR A 33 8.19 4.19 6.70
C THR A 33 9.62 3.69 6.50
N PHE A 34 9.83 2.82 5.53
CA PHE A 34 11.17 2.38 5.18
C PHE A 34 11.81 3.42 4.25
N ALA A 35 13.13 3.56 4.29
CA ALA A 35 13.84 4.40 3.34
C ALA A 35 13.71 3.82 1.93
N GLY A 36 12.62 4.17 1.24
CA GLY A 36 12.39 3.90 -0.16
C GLY A 36 13.19 4.86 -1.04
N ASN A 37 13.54 4.41 -2.23
CA ASN A 37 13.92 5.30 -3.33
C ASN A 37 12.84 5.22 -4.41
N GLU A 38 12.95 6.06 -5.43
CA GLU A 38 12.01 6.11 -6.57
C GLU A 38 11.82 4.74 -7.27
N ASN A 39 12.73 3.77 -7.11
CA ASN A 39 12.55 2.41 -7.64
C ASN A 39 11.63 1.57 -6.75
N VAL A 40 11.72 1.70 -5.43
CA VAL A 40 10.82 1.03 -4.49
C VAL A 40 9.40 1.49 -4.72
N GLU A 41 9.16 2.81 -4.72
CA GLU A 41 7.83 3.40 -4.91
C GLU A 41 7.20 2.93 -6.23
N PHE A 42 7.98 2.95 -7.32
CA PHE A 42 7.52 2.45 -8.60
C PHE A 42 7.24 0.94 -8.61
N LEU A 43 8.08 0.13 -7.98
CA LEU A 43 7.86 -1.31 -7.93
C LEU A 43 6.64 -1.66 -7.08
N THR A 44 6.40 -0.94 -5.98
CA THR A 44 5.21 -1.07 -5.15
C THR A 44 3.95 -0.74 -5.95
N MET A 45 3.90 0.42 -6.62
CA MET A 45 2.79 0.81 -7.50
C MET A 45 2.54 -0.22 -8.61
N VAL A 46 3.60 -0.79 -9.21
CA VAL A 46 3.45 -1.88 -10.19
C VAL A 46 2.75 -3.11 -9.57
N GLN A 47 3.07 -3.47 -8.33
CA GLN A 47 2.39 -4.59 -7.66
C GLN A 47 0.95 -4.26 -7.30
N GLU A 48 0.66 -3.04 -6.82
CA GLU A 48 -0.71 -2.58 -6.54
C GLU A 48 -1.60 -2.70 -7.77
N ILE A 49 -1.20 -2.11 -8.89
CA ILE A 49 -2.00 -2.15 -10.13
C ILE A 49 -2.22 -3.61 -10.58
N LYS A 50 -1.21 -4.48 -10.46
CA LYS A 50 -1.34 -5.90 -10.82
C LYS A 50 -2.30 -6.65 -9.91
N VAL A 51 -2.22 -6.42 -8.60
CA VAL A 51 -3.10 -7.06 -7.62
C VAL A 51 -4.54 -6.61 -7.86
N GLU A 52 -4.77 -5.32 -7.97
CA GLU A 52 -6.10 -4.73 -8.11
C GLU A 52 -6.76 -5.10 -9.45
N THR A 53 -6.04 -5.02 -10.56
CA THR A 53 -6.61 -5.44 -11.87
C THR A 53 -6.91 -6.94 -11.93
N LEU A 54 -6.12 -7.78 -11.24
CA LEU A 54 -6.43 -9.21 -11.10
C LEU A 54 -7.71 -9.44 -10.28
N LEU A 55 -7.90 -8.71 -9.18
CA LEU A 55 -9.11 -8.75 -8.38
C LEU A 55 -10.33 -8.29 -9.17
N ALA A 56 -10.21 -7.18 -9.92
CA ALA A 56 -11.25 -6.71 -10.83
C ALA A 56 -11.69 -7.79 -11.84
N GLY A 57 -10.72 -8.44 -12.48
CA GLY A 57 -10.98 -9.52 -13.43
C GLY A 57 -11.63 -10.77 -12.80
N ASN A 58 -11.33 -11.04 -11.54
CA ASN A 58 -11.94 -12.15 -10.78
C ASN A 58 -13.35 -11.82 -10.26
N SER A 59 -13.70 -10.53 -10.18
CA SER A 59 -14.96 -10.03 -9.64
C SER A 59 -16.00 -9.65 -10.71
N THR A 60 -15.82 -10.06 -11.97
CA THR A 60 -16.71 -9.69 -13.11
C THR A 60 -18.21 -9.94 -12.92
N SER A 61 -18.61 -10.83 -12.01
CA SER A 61 -20.02 -11.06 -11.67
C SER A 61 -20.64 -9.99 -10.76
N ASP A 62 -19.82 -9.20 -10.08
CA ASP A 62 -20.18 -8.10 -9.17
C ASP A 62 -19.44 -6.84 -9.65
N LYS A 63 -20.13 -6.04 -10.47
CA LYS A 63 -19.49 -4.92 -11.18
C LYS A 63 -19.08 -3.81 -10.22
N GLU A 64 -19.81 -3.64 -9.13
CA GLU A 64 -19.49 -2.68 -8.09
C GLU A 64 -18.16 -3.05 -7.43
N VAL A 65 -17.97 -4.32 -7.05
CA VAL A 65 -16.67 -4.81 -6.52
C VAL A 65 -15.57 -4.70 -7.58
N ALA A 66 -15.83 -5.13 -8.82
CA ALA A 66 -14.82 -5.10 -9.88
C ALA A 66 -14.37 -3.67 -10.21
N ASN A 67 -15.30 -2.71 -10.27
CA ASN A 67 -14.98 -1.31 -10.52
C ASN A 67 -14.25 -0.66 -9.35
N HIS A 68 -14.54 -1.05 -8.10
CA HIS A 68 -13.79 -0.57 -6.94
C HIS A 68 -12.30 -0.94 -7.04
N HIS A 69 -11.99 -2.18 -7.45
CA HIS A 69 -10.59 -2.57 -7.70
C HIS A 69 -9.96 -1.81 -8.86
N ILE A 70 -10.71 -1.52 -9.92
CA ILE A 70 -10.21 -0.68 -11.03
C ILE A 70 -9.91 0.74 -10.54
N GLU A 71 -10.73 1.29 -9.65
CA GLU A 71 -10.52 2.61 -9.05
C GLU A 71 -9.20 2.64 -8.27
N HIS A 72 -8.93 1.67 -7.40
CA HIS A 72 -7.62 1.55 -6.73
C HIS A 72 -6.45 1.40 -7.70
N ALA A 73 -6.59 0.56 -8.73
CA ALA A 73 -5.57 0.42 -9.77
C ALA A 73 -5.29 1.74 -10.51
N ALA A 74 -6.32 2.55 -10.76
CA ALA A 74 -6.18 3.85 -11.42
C ALA A 74 -5.59 4.91 -10.47
N GLU A 75 -5.93 4.86 -9.17
CA GLU A 75 -5.42 5.78 -8.15
C GLU A 75 -3.93 5.58 -7.88
N ALA A 76 -3.45 4.32 -7.88
CA ALA A 76 -2.03 4.01 -7.80
C ALA A 76 -1.21 4.61 -8.96
N LEU A 77 -1.83 4.80 -10.14
CA LEU A 77 -1.18 5.37 -11.32
C LEU A 77 -1.22 6.90 -11.33
N THR A 78 -0.27 7.53 -10.62
CA THR A 78 -0.20 9.00 -10.53
C THR A 78 0.31 9.67 -11.82
N ASN A 79 -0.03 10.96 -11.99
CA ASN A 79 0.52 11.76 -13.10
C ASN A 79 2.07 11.84 -13.08
N SER A 80 2.68 11.91 -11.89
CA SER A 80 4.15 11.95 -11.77
C SER A 80 4.77 10.65 -12.31
N THR A 81 4.19 9.51 -11.94
CA THR A 81 4.62 8.20 -12.42
C THR A 81 4.49 8.08 -13.94
N ILE A 82 3.39 8.59 -14.52
CA ILE A 82 3.19 8.60 -15.98
C ILE A 82 4.25 9.46 -16.66
N GLU A 83 4.56 10.65 -16.11
CA GLU A 83 5.62 11.52 -16.62
C GLU A 83 6.99 10.81 -16.60
N GLU A 84 7.35 10.16 -15.49
CA GLU A 84 8.58 9.38 -15.37
C GLU A 84 8.66 8.21 -16.37
N ILE A 85 7.55 7.48 -16.56
CA ILE A 85 7.48 6.43 -17.60
C ILE A 85 7.66 7.07 -18.98
N ALA A 86 7.03 8.22 -19.24
CA ALA A 86 7.09 8.89 -20.54
C ALA A 86 8.50 9.36 -20.91
N GLU A 87 9.31 9.74 -19.93
CA GLU A 87 10.72 10.08 -20.12
C GLU A 87 11.54 8.90 -20.67
N LYS A 88 11.17 7.66 -20.32
CA LYS A 88 11.85 6.44 -20.78
C LYS A 88 11.17 5.83 -22.01
N ASN A 89 9.85 5.82 -22.04
CA ASN A 89 9.03 5.21 -23.07
C ASN A 89 7.63 5.83 -23.14
N GLN A 90 7.45 6.80 -24.06
CA GLN A 90 6.15 7.47 -24.29
C GLN A 90 5.03 6.51 -24.68
N ARG A 91 5.33 5.38 -25.34
CA ARG A 91 4.30 4.43 -25.74
C ARG A 91 3.66 3.80 -24.50
N ILE A 92 4.47 3.29 -23.57
CA ILE A 92 3.97 2.68 -22.34
C ILE A 92 3.18 3.70 -21.50
N ALA A 93 3.68 4.93 -21.38
CA ALA A 93 3.00 5.99 -20.62
C ALA A 93 1.60 6.31 -21.17
N ASN A 94 1.37 6.17 -22.47
CA ASN A 94 0.06 6.36 -23.08
C ASN A 94 -0.80 5.09 -23.01
N ASP A 95 -0.20 3.93 -23.29
CA ASP A 95 -0.93 2.66 -23.42
C ASP A 95 -1.41 2.14 -22.07
N LEU A 96 -0.65 2.33 -20.98
CA LEU A 96 -0.98 1.83 -19.65
C LEU A 96 -2.30 2.39 -19.11
N PRO A 97 -2.52 3.72 -18.99
CA PRO A 97 -3.80 4.24 -18.52
C PRO A 97 -4.95 3.88 -19.47
N LEU A 98 -4.71 3.80 -20.78
CA LEU A 98 -5.73 3.35 -21.75
C LEU A 98 -6.10 1.88 -21.55
N SER A 99 -5.16 1.01 -21.21
CA SER A 99 -5.43 -0.41 -20.96
C SER A 99 -6.27 -0.64 -19.70
N ILE A 100 -6.06 0.17 -18.65
CA ILE A 100 -6.90 0.15 -17.43
C ILE A 100 -8.33 0.62 -17.77
N GLU A 101 -8.48 1.69 -18.55
CA GLU A 101 -9.80 2.17 -19.00
C GLU A 101 -10.50 1.17 -19.92
N GLN A 102 -9.75 0.43 -20.75
CA GLN A 102 -10.28 -0.65 -21.58
C GLN A 102 -10.80 -1.80 -20.73
N LEU A 103 -10.03 -2.25 -19.74
CA LEU A 103 -10.47 -3.26 -18.77
C LEU A 103 -11.77 -2.82 -18.07
N LYS A 104 -11.84 -1.57 -17.62
CA LYS A 104 -13.06 -0.98 -17.05
C LYS A 104 -14.25 -1.09 -18.00
N THR A 105 -14.06 -0.64 -19.24
CA THR A 105 -15.08 -0.67 -20.27
C THR A 105 -15.57 -2.10 -20.56
N ALA A 106 -14.67 -3.07 -20.57
CA ALA A 106 -14.99 -4.49 -20.77
C ALA A 106 -15.87 -5.02 -19.62
N ILE A 107 -15.50 -4.74 -18.37
CA ILE A 107 -16.28 -5.12 -17.18
C ILE A 107 -17.67 -4.46 -17.20
N ASP A 108 -17.74 -3.15 -17.43
CA ASP A 108 -19.00 -2.39 -17.48
C ASP A 108 -19.93 -2.90 -18.58
N SER A 109 -19.37 -3.26 -19.73
CA SER A 109 -20.13 -3.80 -20.87
C SER A 109 -20.55 -5.26 -20.69
N GLY A 110 -20.07 -5.94 -19.65
CA GLY A 110 -20.32 -7.37 -19.45
C GLY A 110 -19.63 -8.25 -20.51
N ALA A 111 -18.40 -7.89 -20.88
CA ALA A 111 -17.56 -8.70 -21.75
C ALA A 111 -17.35 -10.11 -21.20
N SER A 112 -16.92 -11.04 -22.05
CA SER A 112 -16.67 -12.41 -21.63
C SER A 112 -15.51 -12.50 -20.63
N PRO A 113 -15.49 -13.51 -19.73
CA PRO A 113 -14.37 -13.71 -18.81
C PRO A 113 -13.01 -13.87 -19.51
N ASP A 114 -13.00 -14.34 -20.76
CA ASP A 114 -11.77 -14.49 -21.54
C ASP A 114 -11.26 -13.16 -22.09
N GLU A 115 -12.15 -12.26 -22.50
CA GLU A 115 -11.79 -10.89 -22.90
C GLU A 115 -11.27 -10.11 -21.70
N VAL A 116 -11.98 -10.14 -20.57
CA VAL A 116 -11.52 -9.45 -19.34
C VAL A 116 -10.15 -9.97 -18.89
N ARG A 117 -9.91 -11.28 -18.96
CA ARG A 117 -8.58 -11.84 -18.61
C ARG A 117 -7.49 -11.40 -19.58
N GLN A 118 -7.80 -11.20 -20.86
CA GLN A 118 -6.85 -10.66 -21.83
C GLN A 118 -6.52 -9.20 -21.51
N ASP A 119 -7.50 -8.40 -21.11
CA ASP A 119 -7.29 -7.00 -20.72
C ASP A 119 -6.44 -6.90 -19.44
N VAL A 120 -6.71 -7.74 -18.42
CA VAL A 120 -5.86 -7.85 -17.22
C VAL A 120 -4.41 -8.22 -17.59
N GLN A 121 -4.23 -9.19 -18.49
CA GLN A 121 -2.90 -9.58 -18.95
C GLN A 121 -2.20 -8.44 -19.69
N ALA A 122 -2.92 -7.68 -20.52
CA ALA A 122 -2.37 -6.53 -21.23
C ALA A 122 -1.86 -5.45 -20.28
N VAL A 123 -2.60 -5.16 -19.19
CA VAL A 123 -2.11 -4.26 -18.12
C VAL A 123 -0.84 -4.80 -17.48
N SER A 124 -0.82 -6.08 -17.09
CA SER A 124 0.35 -6.71 -16.48
C SER A 124 1.58 -6.67 -17.39
N ASP A 125 1.41 -6.96 -18.69
CA ASP A 125 2.50 -6.97 -19.67
C ASP A 125 3.09 -5.56 -19.86
N LEU A 126 2.25 -4.52 -19.91
CA LEU A 126 2.68 -3.14 -19.98
C LEU A 126 3.46 -2.71 -18.73
N LEU A 127 3.02 -3.14 -17.54
CA LEU A 127 3.74 -2.89 -16.29
C LEU A 127 5.09 -3.61 -16.24
N ASP A 128 5.16 -4.86 -16.71
CA ASP A 128 6.42 -5.61 -16.81
C ASP A 128 7.40 -4.95 -17.79
N GLU A 129 6.91 -4.41 -18.90
CA GLU A 129 7.72 -3.61 -19.81
C GLU A 129 8.15 -2.30 -19.16
N ALA A 130 7.27 -1.62 -18.43
CA ALA A 130 7.56 -0.38 -17.71
C ALA A 130 8.72 -0.57 -16.71
N VAL A 131 8.69 -1.66 -15.94
CA VAL A 131 9.79 -2.04 -15.03
C VAL A 131 11.09 -2.24 -15.81
N GLN A 132 11.05 -2.98 -16.93
CA GLN A 132 12.25 -3.27 -17.73
C GLN A 132 12.89 -2.03 -18.34
N VAL A 133 12.10 -1.03 -18.73
CA VAL A 133 12.63 0.20 -19.35
C VAL A 133 13.04 1.26 -18.33
N ARG A 134 12.36 1.33 -17.18
CA ARG A 134 12.60 2.35 -16.15
C ARG A 134 13.69 1.95 -15.17
N ILE A 135 13.71 0.70 -14.74
CA ILE A 135 14.54 0.23 -13.63
C ILE A 135 15.70 -0.60 -14.15
N GLU A 136 16.92 -0.25 -13.75
CA GLU A 136 18.09 -1.07 -14.01
C GLU A 136 17.92 -2.46 -13.38
N ARG A 137 18.25 -3.52 -14.13
CA ARG A 137 18.07 -4.91 -13.67
C ARG A 137 18.70 -5.17 -12.30
N SER A 138 19.84 -4.56 -11.99
CA SER A 138 20.53 -4.68 -10.70
C SER A 138 19.71 -4.13 -9.53
N GLN A 139 18.88 -3.10 -9.76
CA GLN A 139 17.97 -2.53 -8.79
C GLN A 139 16.68 -3.36 -8.71
N ALA A 140 16.15 -3.78 -9.85
CA ALA A 140 14.94 -4.60 -9.92
C ALA A 140 15.10 -5.95 -9.21
N THR A 141 16.30 -6.54 -9.19
CA THR A 141 16.57 -7.81 -8.48
C THR A 141 17.35 -7.61 -7.17
N ASN A 142 17.44 -6.39 -6.65
CA ASN A 142 18.13 -6.15 -5.39
C ASN A 142 17.26 -6.62 -4.22
N SER A 143 17.73 -7.56 -3.40
CA SER A 143 16.95 -8.10 -2.28
C SER A 143 16.54 -7.07 -1.24
N THR A 144 17.35 -6.03 -0.98
CA THR A 144 16.95 -4.94 -0.08
C THR A 144 15.82 -4.10 -0.70
N VAL A 145 15.90 -3.75 -1.99
CA VAL A 145 14.81 -3.04 -2.70
C VAL A 145 13.53 -3.87 -2.67
N GLN A 146 13.61 -5.15 -3.01
CA GLN A 146 12.47 -6.05 -3.03
C GLN A 146 11.90 -6.31 -1.62
N ALA A 147 12.74 -6.40 -0.60
CA ALA A 147 12.28 -6.50 0.78
C ALA A 147 11.56 -5.23 1.24
N THR A 148 11.97 -4.04 0.77
CA THR A 148 11.21 -2.81 1.01
C THR A 148 9.87 -2.83 0.28
N VAL A 149 9.81 -3.33 -0.96
CA VAL A 149 8.52 -3.54 -1.67
C VAL A 149 7.62 -4.50 -0.89
N VAL A 150 8.16 -5.61 -0.38
CA VAL A 150 7.43 -6.56 0.48
C VAL A 150 6.87 -5.86 1.71
N ALA A 151 7.64 -4.99 2.37
CA ALA A 151 7.18 -4.24 3.53
C ALA A 151 6.04 -3.27 3.17
N ASN A 152 6.18 -2.54 2.07
CA ASN A 152 5.11 -1.66 1.60
C ASN A 152 3.81 -2.45 1.29
N LEU A 153 3.90 -3.65 0.71
CA LEU A 153 2.71 -4.48 0.47
C LEU A 153 2.08 -5.03 1.77
N VAL A 154 2.85 -5.14 2.86
CA VAL A 154 2.28 -5.43 4.18
C VAL A 154 1.52 -4.21 4.69
N ASP A 155 2.04 -3.00 4.46
CA ASP A 155 1.32 -1.76 4.78
C ASP A 155 0.04 -1.60 3.95
N GLU A 156 0.06 -1.88 2.64
CA GLU A 156 -1.16 -1.90 1.80
C GLU A 156 -2.20 -2.89 2.33
N ALA A 157 -1.76 -4.07 2.78
CA ALA A 157 -2.65 -5.05 3.39
C ALA A 157 -3.28 -4.54 4.70
N LEU A 158 -2.53 -3.75 5.49
CA LEU A 158 -3.03 -3.13 6.73
C LEU A 158 -4.03 -2.00 6.43
N GLU A 159 -3.73 -1.15 5.45
CA GLU A 159 -4.57 -0.02 5.04
C GLU A 159 -5.94 -0.52 4.57
N HIS A 160 -5.95 -1.40 3.57
CA HIS A 160 -7.19 -2.00 3.08
C HIS A 160 -7.91 -2.83 4.15
N TYR A 161 -7.20 -3.49 5.06
CA TYR A 161 -7.89 -4.18 6.16
C TYR A 161 -8.60 -3.20 7.10
N GLY A 162 -7.96 -2.07 7.40
CA GLY A 162 -8.53 -1.00 8.20
C GLY A 162 -9.81 -0.46 7.58
N GLU A 163 -9.76 -0.13 6.28
CA GLU A 163 -10.92 0.33 5.51
C GLU A 163 -12.03 -0.73 5.47
N ALA A 164 -11.66 -1.99 5.19
CA ALA A 164 -12.57 -3.13 5.12
C ALA A 164 -13.42 -3.30 6.37
N VAL A 165 -12.88 -2.95 7.55
CA VAL A 165 -13.54 -3.15 8.84
C VAL A 165 -14.01 -1.84 9.48
N GLY A 166 -13.86 -0.72 8.78
CA GLY A 166 -14.23 0.60 9.27
C GLY A 166 -13.39 1.07 10.47
N PHE A 167 -12.11 0.68 10.52
CA PHE A 167 -11.19 1.15 11.53
C PHE A 167 -10.80 2.62 11.24
N GLU A 168 -11.08 3.53 12.18
CA GLU A 168 -10.86 4.97 11.98
C GLU A 168 -9.40 5.41 12.14
N GLY A 169 -8.54 4.54 12.70
CA GLY A 169 -7.11 4.82 12.86
C GLY A 169 -6.30 4.40 11.63
N ASN A 170 -5.01 4.75 11.61
CA ASN A 170 -4.09 4.25 10.59
C ASN A 170 -3.40 2.97 11.07
N MET A 171 -3.71 1.81 10.47
CA MET A 171 -3.10 0.53 10.86
C MET A 171 -1.61 0.44 10.51
N THR A 172 -1.09 1.26 9.60
CA THR A 172 0.35 1.31 9.25
C THR A 172 1.16 2.13 10.28
N ASP A 173 0.49 2.86 11.18
CA ASP A 173 1.13 3.64 12.24
C ASP A 173 1.14 2.91 13.59
N MET A 174 2.33 2.70 14.13
CA MET A 174 2.58 2.18 15.48
C MET A 174 1.88 3.00 16.58
N SER A 175 1.59 4.28 16.34
CA SER A 175 0.85 5.11 17.28
C SER A 175 -0.56 4.59 17.54
N SER A 176 -1.20 3.94 16.55
CA SER A 176 -2.50 3.30 16.68
C SER A 176 -2.50 2.15 17.69
N MET A 177 -1.33 1.53 17.94
CA MET A 177 -1.18 0.47 18.94
C MET A 177 -1.04 0.99 20.38
N SER A 178 -0.79 2.30 20.57
CA SER A 178 -0.46 2.87 21.88
C SER A 178 -1.68 3.15 22.77
N THR A 179 -2.85 3.34 22.18
CA THR A 179 -4.12 3.54 22.89
C THR A 179 -5.20 2.61 22.35
N PRO A 180 -5.08 1.29 22.57
CA PRO A 180 -6.02 0.32 22.01
C PRO A 180 -7.38 0.44 22.70
N ASP A 181 -8.38 0.93 21.96
CA ASP A 181 -9.78 0.88 22.38
C ASP A 181 -10.30 -0.58 22.32
N THR A 182 -11.44 -0.83 22.94
CA THR A 182 -12.14 -2.12 23.00
C THR A 182 -12.40 -2.68 21.61
N ASP A 183 -12.73 -1.82 20.64
CA ASP A 183 -13.04 -2.20 19.26
C ASP A 183 -11.82 -2.77 18.52
N MET A 184 -10.60 -2.37 18.91
CA MET A 184 -9.36 -2.88 18.31
C MET A 184 -9.03 -4.32 18.69
N ARG A 185 -9.66 -4.85 19.74
CA ARG A 185 -9.41 -6.19 20.29
C ARG A 185 -10.50 -7.20 19.98
N ALA A 186 -11.61 -6.75 19.37
CA ALA A 186 -12.69 -7.63 18.94
C ALA A 186 -12.39 -8.18 17.54
N ASN A 187 -12.88 -9.38 17.23
CA ASN A 187 -12.88 -9.85 15.85
C ASN A 187 -13.69 -8.90 14.98
N ALA A 188 -13.16 -8.63 13.79
CA ALA A 188 -13.71 -7.60 12.93
C ALA A 188 -14.94 -8.09 12.14
N THR A 189 -15.84 -7.16 11.84
CA THR A 189 -16.90 -7.34 10.85
C THR A 189 -16.48 -6.63 9.58
N VAL A 190 -16.60 -7.30 8.43
CA VAL A 190 -16.27 -6.71 7.13
C VAL A 190 -17.43 -5.83 6.67
N ALA A 191 -17.16 -4.54 6.55
CA ALA A 191 -18.05 -3.52 6.01
C ALA A 191 -17.82 -3.30 4.50
N SER A 192 -16.58 -3.42 4.03
CA SER A 192 -16.23 -3.32 2.61
C SER A 192 -15.60 -4.62 2.11
N VAL A 193 -16.32 -5.30 1.20
CA VAL A 193 -15.85 -6.54 0.55
C VAL A 193 -14.65 -6.30 -0.37
N PRO A 194 -14.61 -5.28 -1.26
CA PRO A 194 -13.45 -5.07 -2.12
C PRO A 194 -12.19 -4.79 -1.30
N ASP A 195 -12.21 -3.90 -0.31
CA ASP A 195 -11.06 -3.66 0.57
C ASP A 195 -10.61 -4.92 1.30
N TYR A 196 -11.55 -5.76 1.74
CA TYR A 196 -11.19 -7.02 2.37
C TYR A 196 -10.48 -7.97 1.39
N GLN A 197 -10.89 -7.99 0.12
CA GLN A 197 -10.24 -8.76 -0.93
C GLN A 197 -8.84 -8.21 -1.25
N SER A 198 -8.68 -6.89 -1.32
CA SER A 198 -7.38 -6.22 -1.47
C SER A 198 -6.45 -6.56 -0.32
N ALA A 199 -6.89 -6.42 0.93
CA ALA A 199 -6.11 -6.79 2.11
C ALA A 199 -5.60 -8.24 2.07
N GLN A 200 -6.46 -9.17 1.65
CA GLN A 200 -6.08 -10.58 1.47
C GLN A 200 -5.03 -10.75 0.38
N ALA A 201 -5.26 -10.14 -0.79
CA ALA A 201 -4.39 -10.29 -1.94
C ALA A 201 -3.00 -9.66 -1.71
N PHE A 202 -2.93 -8.49 -1.07
CA PHE A 202 -1.68 -7.85 -0.70
C PHE A 202 -0.88 -8.65 0.32
N ALA A 203 -1.54 -9.22 1.34
CA ALA A 203 -0.89 -10.12 2.30
C ALA A 203 -0.30 -11.37 1.61
N GLU A 204 -1.05 -11.97 0.68
CA GLU A 204 -0.58 -13.11 -0.12
C GLU A 204 0.57 -12.70 -1.05
N LYS A 205 0.50 -11.52 -1.67
CA LYS A 205 1.54 -11.02 -2.58
C LYS A 205 2.83 -10.69 -1.86
N ALA A 206 2.76 -10.05 -0.69
CA ALA A 206 3.91 -9.80 0.17
C ALA A 206 4.60 -11.12 0.57
N GLN A 207 3.83 -12.13 0.97
CA GLN A 207 4.36 -13.46 1.26
C GLN A 207 5.02 -14.11 0.04
N GLU A 208 4.39 -14.03 -1.14
CA GLU A 208 4.94 -14.57 -2.39
C GLU A 208 6.30 -13.95 -2.72
N LEU A 209 6.38 -12.61 -2.70
CA LEU A 209 7.62 -11.89 -3.01
C LEU A 209 8.70 -12.16 -1.96
N TYR A 210 8.35 -12.26 -0.67
CA TYR A 210 9.27 -12.68 0.37
C TYR A 210 9.91 -14.05 0.06
N GLN A 211 9.11 -15.04 -0.37
CA GLN A 211 9.66 -16.36 -0.71
C GLN A 211 10.68 -16.32 -1.86
N GLN A 212 10.55 -15.36 -2.78
CA GLN A 212 11.49 -15.18 -3.88
C GLN A 212 12.83 -14.61 -3.38
N ILE A 213 12.81 -13.66 -2.44
CA ILE A 213 14.02 -13.02 -1.90
C ILE A 213 14.65 -13.76 -0.72
N LYS A 214 13.93 -14.71 -0.11
CA LYS A 214 14.40 -15.54 1.02
C LYS A 214 15.84 -16.08 0.87
N PRO A 215 16.27 -16.60 -0.30
CA PRO A 215 17.63 -17.10 -0.47
C PRO A 215 18.72 -16.01 -0.40
N GLU A 216 18.34 -14.74 -0.49
CA GLU A 216 19.23 -13.58 -0.54
C GLU A 216 19.33 -12.84 0.81
N ALA A 217 18.78 -13.42 1.88
CA ALA A 217 18.92 -12.87 3.24
C ALA A 217 20.39 -12.76 3.67
N LEU A 218 20.70 -11.74 4.46
CA LEU A 218 22.03 -11.46 4.99
C LEU A 218 22.52 -12.64 5.85
N SER A 219 23.80 -12.98 5.72
CA SER A 219 24.40 -14.06 6.51
C SER A 219 24.30 -13.79 8.01
N GLY A 220 23.94 -14.82 8.79
CA GLY A 220 23.80 -14.72 10.25
C GLY A 220 22.45 -14.21 10.74
N THR A 221 21.45 -14.11 9.84
CA THR A 221 20.09 -13.64 10.17
C THR A 221 19.06 -14.77 10.22
N ASP A 222 19.50 -16.02 10.40
CA ASP A 222 18.66 -17.22 10.33
C ASP A 222 17.41 -17.15 11.24
N ASN A 223 17.52 -16.49 12.41
CA ASN A 223 16.39 -16.30 13.31
C ASN A 223 15.33 -15.36 12.72
N ALA A 224 15.73 -14.27 12.07
CA ALA A 224 14.81 -13.33 11.42
C ALA A 224 14.12 -13.99 10.22
N VAL A 225 14.85 -14.77 9.42
CA VAL A 225 14.27 -15.57 8.33
C VAL A 225 13.24 -16.57 8.86
N LYS A 226 13.55 -17.27 9.96
CA LYS A 226 12.60 -18.17 10.61
C LYS A 226 11.36 -17.42 11.11
N GLU A 227 11.54 -16.24 11.69
CA GLU A 227 10.41 -15.42 12.15
C GLU A 227 9.52 -14.98 11.00
N LEU A 228 10.09 -14.59 9.84
CA LEU A 228 9.33 -14.29 8.63
C LEU A 228 8.59 -15.51 8.07
N ASP A 229 9.22 -16.69 8.08
CA ASP A 229 8.59 -17.95 7.67
C ASP A 229 7.32 -18.27 8.47
N ASP A 230 7.32 -17.94 9.77
CA ASP A 230 6.17 -18.14 10.64
C ASP A 230 5.17 -16.96 10.54
N ALA A 231 5.65 -15.72 10.40
CA ALA A 231 4.84 -14.51 10.49
C ALA A 231 3.98 -14.24 9.24
N PHE A 232 4.50 -14.45 8.02
CA PHE A 232 3.72 -14.19 6.80
C PHE A 232 2.47 -15.09 6.70
N PRO A 233 2.57 -16.43 6.89
CA PRO A 233 1.37 -17.28 6.91
C PRO A 233 0.39 -16.90 8.03
N ALA A 234 0.91 -16.48 9.20
CA ALA A 234 0.08 -16.03 10.31
C ALA A 234 -0.67 -14.74 9.96
N PHE A 235 -0.01 -13.77 9.31
CA PHE A 235 -0.60 -12.51 8.86
C PHE A 235 -1.75 -12.74 7.87
N ALA A 236 -1.50 -13.50 6.80
CA ALA A 236 -2.54 -13.85 5.83
C ALA A 236 -3.71 -14.62 6.48
N SER A 237 -3.39 -15.53 7.41
CA SER A 237 -4.42 -16.29 8.15
C SER A 237 -5.24 -15.40 9.09
N ALA A 238 -4.62 -14.41 9.74
CA ALA A 238 -5.30 -13.47 10.63
C ALA A 238 -6.28 -12.57 9.85
N ILE A 239 -5.85 -12.01 8.73
CA ILE A 239 -6.72 -11.24 7.81
C ILE A 239 -7.89 -12.11 7.32
N LYS A 240 -7.61 -13.32 6.82
CA LYS A 240 -8.64 -14.27 6.37
C LYS A 240 -9.60 -14.69 7.50
N GLY A 241 -9.08 -14.80 8.71
CA GLY A 241 -9.83 -15.12 9.92
C GLY A 241 -10.65 -13.95 10.48
N LYS A 242 -10.51 -12.74 9.92
CA LYS A 242 -11.11 -11.50 10.42
C LYS A 242 -10.68 -11.22 11.87
N ALA A 243 -9.39 -11.46 12.14
CA ALA A 243 -8.79 -11.18 13.43
C ALA A 243 -8.95 -9.69 13.79
N SER A 244 -8.73 -9.36 15.06
CA SER A 244 -8.82 -7.98 15.49
C SER A 244 -7.77 -7.08 14.81
N PRO A 245 -8.04 -5.78 14.56
CA PRO A 245 -7.03 -4.86 14.03
C PRO A 245 -5.73 -4.88 14.85
N MET A 246 -5.83 -5.02 16.18
CA MET A 246 -4.67 -5.13 17.06
C MET A 246 -3.81 -6.35 16.75
N GLU A 247 -4.42 -7.52 16.60
CA GLU A 247 -3.69 -8.76 16.31
C GLU A 247 -2.95 -8.69 14.96
N ILE A 248 -3.59 -8.14 13.94
CA ILE A 248 -3.01 -8.00 12.60
C ILE A 248 -1.84 -7.01 12.63
N MET A 249 -1.99 -5.86 13.31
CA MET A 249 -0.90 -4.90 13.51
C MET A 249 0.25 -5.48 14.32
N GLU A 250 -0.02 -6.28 15.36
CA GLU A 250 1.03 -6.95 16.13
C GLU A 250 1.87 -7.89 15.25
N ILE A 251 1.25 -8.63 14.33
CA ILE A 251 2.00 -9.49 13.42
C ILE A 251 2.86 -8.65 12.46
N ALA A 252 2.27 -7.63 11.83
CA ALA A 252 2.99 -6.79 10.87
C ALA A 252 4.15 -6.02 11.53
N HIS A 253 3.84 -5.22 12.54
CA HIS A 253 4.80 -4.27 13.11
C HIS A 253 5.77 -4.87 14.11
N MET A 254 5.40 -5.94 14.82
CA MET A 254 6.29 -6.54 15.82
C MET A 254 7.06 -7.74 15.29
N LYS A 255 6.65 -8.34 14.16
CA LYS A 255 7.29 -9.53 13.61
C LYS A 255 7.81 -9.32 12.20
N ILE A 256 6.93 -8.94 11.26
CA ILE A 256 7.32 -8.85 9.84
C ILE A 256 8.30 -7.70 9.62
N HIS A 257 7.93 -6.47 9.96
CA HIS A 257 8.77 -5.29 9.71
C HIS A 257 10.16 -5.38 10.37
N PRO A 258 10.30 -5.71 11.67
CA PRO A 258 11.63 -5.82 12.30
C PRO A 258 12.46 -6.99 11.73
N SER A 259 11.81 -8.08 11.33
CA SER A 259 12.51 -9.23 10.76
C SER A 259 12.97 -8.96 9.33
N LEU A 260 12.20 -8.21 8.52
CA LEU A 260 12.65 -7.72 7.22
C LEU A 260 13.87 -6.79 7.38
N MET A 261 13.81 -5.82 8.32
CA MET A 261 14.95 -4.95 8.65
C MET A 261 16.20 -5.76 8.96
N THR A 262 16.06 -6.79 9.79
CA THR A 262 17.18 -7.63 10.21
C THR A 262 17.71 -8.47 9.05
N ALA A 263 16.83 -9.16 8.31
CA ALA A 263 17.21 -10.12 7.28
C ALA A 263 17.79 -9.46 6.02
N TYR A 264 17.38 -8.23 5.68
CA TYR A 264 17.75 -7.57 4.43
C TYR A 264 18.37 -6.18 4.60
N GLY A 265 18.58 -5.75 5.84
CA GLY A 265 19.25 -4.48 6.15
C GLY A 265 18.43 -3.23 5.83
N LEU A 266 17.09 -3.31 5.92
CA LEU A 266 16.22 -2.15 5.69
C LEU A 266 16.45 -1.11 6.78
N GLN A 267 16.36 0.16 6.38
CA GLN A 267 16.44 1.29 7.28
C GLN A 267 15.05 1.92 7.41
N ALA A 268 14.68 2.32 8.62
CA ALA A 268 13.56 3.22 8.81
C ALA A 268 13.88 4.58 8.19
N ALA A 269 12.90 5.22 7.57
CA ALA A 269 12.96 6.59 7.11
C ALA A 269 13.13 7.52 8.34
N SER A 270 13.93 8.56 8.16
CA SER A 270 14.33 9.52 9.20
C SER A 270 13.49 10.78 9.21
#